data_AF-A0A7C5RR66-F1
#
_entry.id   AF-A0A7C5RR66-F1
#
_cell.length_a   1.000
_cell.length_b   1.000
_cell.length_c   1.000
_cell.angle_alpha   90.00
_cell.angle_beta   90.00
_cell.angle_gamma   90.00
#
_symmetry.space_group_name_H-M   'P 1'
#
loop_
_entity.id
_entity.type
_entity.pdbx_description
1 polymer ?
#
loop_
_entity_poly.entity_id
_entity_poly.type
_entity_poly.pdbx_seq_one_letter_code
_entity_poly.pdbx_strand_id
1 'polypeptide(L)'
;MPEREVRWPLRIVDSRGKERRGIIIASRNWHQGLGQVREEDFRIVMVEELLEEQPQLSGPIIVCSPVPLPHLRLAEKEPSWTWGSQHPSKAIRVYCPLPVSSAEITAMNPSRLKALAKALVSAWDCHSWWEAVAQALYAPQRPPKVVPAKLRSYLGSLLDKAASHLSSEAPEEIAEAIRRLQRWLEAKDPEEALRLSGQLYPSATSLAADVYIVRALAQAPQEAMLVAAARRFLMEAATSDRELELSRALASEQLSYVVVAVEPHRLPVAKLALEAFRQRYRAAYEAYHHSYWEAVRQLRKRLSKASTLVQALERLNRLPELGPPGGLTVLARYHTLMRILEPCQAEGPIFSEPLSSRCHQCQLEMGSPPPQAEVDEVLSGLNEALGEQMSRLAKALAAMVITAQDPIIEKALKVVQASQVAPLAQMLDDQVTAFLRRCLVETKVREAISPVLDRIQAGQTPTPEETERAGRQVRQLLSALLAPPKNST
;
A
#
# COMPACT_ATOMS: atom_id res chain seq x y z
N MET A 1 33.18 52.06 -16.66
CA MET A 1 32.80 50.94 -17.55
C MET A 1 32.42 49.78 -16.66
N PRO A 2 31.19 49.24 -16.72
CA PRO A 2 30.78 48.17 -15.81
C PRO A 2 31.71 46.99 -16.00
N GLU A 3 32.30 46.53 -14.91
CA GLU A 3 33.18 45.37 -14.84
C GLU A 3 32.45 44.18 -15.46
N ARG A 4 33.04 43.60 -16.51
CA ARG A 4 32.39 42.58 -17.30
C ARG A 4 32.46 41.25 -16.54
N GLU A 5 31.47 40.97 -15.70
CA GLU A 5 31.27 39.64 -15.12
C GLU A 5 31.17 38.62 -16.25
N VAL A 6 31.96 37.55 -16.18
CA VAL A 6 31.86 36.44 -17.12
C VAL A 6 31.23 35.26 -16.40
N ARG A 7 30.18 34.68 -17.00
CA ARG A 7 29.39 33.60 -16.41
C ARG A 7 29.44 32.37 -17.31
N TRP A 8 29.78 31.22 -16.73
CA TRP A 8 29.75 29.93 -17.42
C TRP A 8 28.83 28.95 -16.72
N PRO A 9 27.87 28.32 -17.43
CA PRO A 9 27.06 27.27 -16.84
C PRO A 9 27.88 26.00 -16.63
N LEU A 10 27.70 25.35 -15.48
CA LEU A 10 28.32 24.08 -15.15
C LEU A 10 27.25 23.05 -14.78
N ARG A 11 27.37 21.84 -15.32
CA ARG A 11 26.51 20.71 -14.96
C ARG A 11 27.35 19.60 -14.36
N ILE A 12 26.87 19.06 -13.24
CA ILE A 12 27.46 17.91 -12.57
C ILE A 12 26.38 16.88 -12.23
N VAL A 13 26.80 15.66 -11.95
CA VAL A 13 25.96 14.64 -11.32
C VAL A 13 26.49 14.45 -9.90
N ASP A 14 25.63 14.65 -8.90
CA ASP A 14 26.01 14.53 -7.50
C ASP A 14 26.17 13.05 -7.05
N SER A 15 26.58 12.84 -5.80
CA SER A 15 26.75 11.49 -5.22
C SER A 15 25.45 10.69 -5.12
N ARG A 16 24.29 11.32 -5.34
CA ARG A 16 22.96 10.70 -5.37
C ARG A 16 22.46 10.43 -6.79
N GLY A 17 23.27 10.73 -7.81
CA GLY A 17 22.89 10.57 -9.21
C GLY A 17 22.00 11.69 -9.75
N LYS A 18 21.78 12.79 -9.01
CA LYS A 18 20.97 13.92 -9.45
C LYS A 18 21.81 14.89 -10.27
N GLU A 19 21.30 15.31 -11.43
CA GLU A 19 21.90 16.39 -12.21
C GLU A 19 21.73 17.71 -11.45
N ARG A 20 22.83 18.43 -11.25
CA ARG A 20 22.88 19.75 -10.60
C ARG A 20 23.41 20.79 -11.57
N ARG A 21 22.77 21.95 -11.58
CA ARG A 21 23.12 23.08 -12.45
C ARG A 21 23.74 24.18 -11.60
N GLY A 22 24.97 24.56 -11.90
CA GLY A 22 25.64 25.67 -11.23
C GLY A 22 26.16 26.70 -12.20
N ILE A 23 26.67 27.80 -11.66
CA ILE A 23 27.28 28.88 -12.43
C ILE A 23 28.68 29.17 -11.89
N ILE A 24 29.65 29.28 -12.79
CA ILE A 24 30.95 29.85 -12.51
C ILE A 24 30.89 31.33 -12.87
N ILE A 25 31.27 32.21 -11.95
CA ILE A 25 31.30 33.66 -12.18
C ILE A 25 32.74 34.13 -11.97
N ALA A 26 33.35 34.72 -13.00
CA ALA A 26 34.58 35.50 -12.85
C ALA A 26 34.21 36.99 -12.77
N SER A 27 34.67 37.64 -11.70
CA SER A 27 34.51 39.08 -11.47
C SER A 27 35.86 39.68 -11.07
N ARG A 28 36.07 40.97 -11.33
CA ARG A 28 37.25 41.67 -10.82
C ARG A 28 37.09 41.92 -9.32
N ASN A 29 35.98 42.55 -8.95
CA ASN A 29 35.66 42.90 -7.58
C ASN A 29 34.53 42.05 -7.00
N TRP A 30 34.59 41.86 -5.69
CA TRP A 30 33.48 41.29 -4.92
C TRP A 30 32.33 42.29 -4.76
N HIS A 31 31.10 41.78 -4.87
CA HIS A 31 29.89 42.46 -4.43
C HIS A 31 28.88 41.45 -3.89
N GLN A 32 27.97 41.89 -3.03
CA GLN A 32 27.05 41.01 -2.29
C GLN A 32 26.17 40.11 -3.18
N GLY A 33 25.87 40.54 -4.41
CA GLY A 33 25.12 39.75 -5.37
C GLY A 33 25.79 38.43 -5.76
N LEU A 34 27.13 38.36 -5.70
CA LEU A 34 27.90 37.14 -5.97
C LEU A 34 27.75 36.11 -4.86
N GLY A 35 27.51 36.55 -3.62
CA GLY A 35 27.35 35.73 -2.44
C GLY A 35 25.96 35.11 -2.25
N GLN A 36 25.07 35.16 -3.24
CA GLN A 36 23.71 34.62 -3.13
C GLN A 36 23.36 33.71 -4.30
N VAL A 37 23.19 32.41 -4.03
CA VAL A 37 22.61 31.47 -5.00
C VAL A 37 21.14 31.84 -5.25
N ARG A 38 20.70 31.87 -6.52
CA ARG A 38 19.32 32.26 -6.89
C ARG A 38 18.55 31.10 -7.51
N GLU A 39 18.87 30.78 -8.76
CA GLU A 39 18.16 29.78 -9.57
C GLU A 39 19.00 28.50 -9.76
N GLU A 40 20.29 28.58 -9.45
CA GLU A 40 21.24 27.51 -9.59
C GLU A 40 21.37 26.66 -8.31
N ASP A 41 21.84 25.42 -8.44
CA ASP A 41 22.12 24.50 -7.32
C ASP A 41 23.43 24.84 -6.59
N PHE A 42 24.38 25.51 -7.25
CA PHE A 42 25.67 25.92 -6.67
C PHE A 42 26.35 27.01 -7.47
N ARG A 43 27.28 27.73 -6.83
CA ARG A 43 28.05 28.79 -7.48
C ARG A 43 29.53 28.71 -7.16
N ILE A 44 30.38 28.95 -8.16
CA ILE A 44 31.82 29.13 -7.98
C ILE A 44 32.13 30.56 -8.42
N VAL A 45 32.49 31.41 -7.47
CA VAL A 45 32.88 32.80 -7.70
C VAL A 45 34.39 32.88 -7.71
N MET A 46 34.94 33.50 -8.74
CA MET A 46 36.37 33.78 -8.88
C MET A 46 36.51 35.30 -8.89
N VAL A 47 37.21 35.85 -7.89
CA VAL A 47 37.47 37.29 -7.77
C VAL A 47 38.95 37.57 -7.88
N GLU A 48 39.33 38.60 -8.65
CA GLU A 48 40.72 39.04 -8.75
C GLU A 48 41.14 39.80 -7.48
N GLU A 49 40.23 40.62 -6.93
CA GLU A 49 40.43 41.35 -5.68
C GLU A 49 39.27 41.11 -4.71
N LEU A 50 39.60 40.63 -3.51
CA LEU A 50 38.65 40.52 -2.39
C LEU A 50 38.94 41.64 -1.38
N LEU A 51 38.23 42.76 -1.52
CA LEU A 51 38.38 43.93 -0.65
C LEU A 51 37.61 43.81 0.68
N GLU A 52 36.56 42.98 0.72
CA GLU A 52 35.82 42.69 1.96
C GLU A 52 36.51 41.61 2.78
N GLU A 53 36.77 41.87 4.06
CA GLU A 53 37.42 40.90 4.97
C GLU A 53 36.58 39.63 5.17
N GLN A 54 35.25 39.69 5.02
CA GLN A 54 34.33 38.55 5.14
C GLN A 54 33.12 38.66 4.21
N PRO A 55 33.14 38.01 3.03
CA PRO A 55 31.97 37.99 2.16
C PRO A 55 30.79 37.28 2.83
N GLN A 56 29.60 37.89 2.73
CA GLN A 56 28.35 37.25 3.12
C GLN A 56 27.96 36.23 2.05
N LEU A 57 27.88 34.97 2.44
CA LEU A 57 27.52 33.86 1.55
C LEU A 57 26.22 33.22 2.00
N SER A 58 25.35 32.93 1.04
CA SER A 58 24.08 32.23 1.24
C SER A 58 23.94 31.14 0.19
N GLY A 59 24.13 29.89 0.62
CA GLY A 59 24.02 28.69 -0.22
C GLY A 59 25.37 28.01 -0.50
N PRO A 60 25.36 26.97 -1.36
CA PRO A 60 26.57 26.27 -1.81
C PRO A 60 27.40 27.16 -2.74
N ILE A 61 28.25 28.00 -2.15
CA ILE A 61 29.12 28.95 -2.86
C ILE A 61 30.57 28.73 -2.49
N ILE A 62 31.44 28.65 -3.49
CA ILE A 62 32.89 28.75 -3.33
C ILE A 62 33.37 30.10 -3.83
N VAL A 63 34.30 30.71 -3.11
CA VAL A 63 35.01 31.91 -3.55
C VAL A 63 36.49 31.58 -3.72
N CYS A 64 37.00 31.73 -4.93
CA CYS A 64 38.41 31.59 -5.29
C CYS A 64 39.02 32.99 -5.45
N SER A 65 40.15 33.26 -4.81
CA SER A 65 40.90 34.52 -4.93
C SER A 65 42.40 34.23 -4.99
N PRO A 66 43.17 34.96 -5.83
CA PRO A 66 44.61 34.76 -5.98
C PRO A 66 45.43 35.27 -4.78
N VAL A 67 44.88 36.14 -3.94
CA VAL A 67 45.58 36.67 -2.76
C VAL A 67 45.28 35.80 -1.54
N PRO A 68 46.29 35.20 -0.88
CA PRO A 68 46.09 34.52 0.39
C PRO A 68 45.66 35.54 1.45
N LEU A 69 44.48 35.37 2.02
CA LEU A 69 43.96 36.26 3.05
C LEU A 69 44.81 36.09 4.33
N PRO A 70 45.54 37.12 4.80
CA PRO A 70 46.62 36.97 5.78
C PRO A 70 46.17 36.54 7.19
N HIS A 71 44.87 36.55 7.48
CA HIS A 71 44.30 36.09 8.77
C HIS A 71 43.44 34.83 8.64
N LEU A 72 43.11 34.42 7.41
CA LEU A 72 42.62 33.08 7.13
C LEU A 72 43.85 32.23 6.87
N ARG A 73 44.51 31.77 7.96
CA ARG A 73 45.40 30.62 7.85
C ARG A 73 44.56 29.50 7.23
N LEU A 74 44.71 29.33 5.93
CA LEU A 74 44.68 28.05 5.29
C LEU A 74 45.56 27.19 6.17
N ALA A 75 44.93 26.35 6.99
CA ALA A 75 45.61 25.16 7.38
C ALA A 75 45.98 24.49 6.04
N GLU A 76 47.26 24.56 5.65
CA GLU A 76 47.93 23.46 4.96
C GLU A 76 47.94 22.24 5.89
N LYS A 77 46.75 21.86 6.37
CA LYS A 77 46.44 20.49 6.68
C LYS A 77 45.70 20.03 5.44
N GLU A 78 46.19 18.93 4.88
CA GLU A 78 45.46 18.02 3.98
C GLU A 78 43.94 18.24 4.05
N PRO A 79 43.22 18.20 2.91
CA PRO A 79 41.80 18.57 2.80
C PRO A 79 41.06 18.15 4.07
N SER A 80 40.76 19.14 4.92
CA SER A 80 40.40 18.92 6.32
C SER A 80 38.97 18.41 6.42
N TRP A 81 38.80 17.15 6.04
CA TRP A 81 37.73 16.26 6.46
C TRP A 81 38.00 15.70 7.86
N THR A 82 39.00 16.23 8.58
CA THR A 82 39.22 15.87 9.98
C THR A 82 38.25 16.61 10.88
N TRP A 83 37.47 15.79 11.59
CA TRP A 83 36.67 16.16 12.74
C TRP A 83 37.36 17.21 13.62
N GLY A 84 36.69 18.35 13.79
CA GLY A 84 37.02 19.32 14.84
C GLY A 84 37.66 20.61 14.34
N SER A 85 36.88 21.69 14.33
CA SER A 85 37.34 23.05 14.68
C SER A 85 36.13 23.95 14.94
N GLN A 86 36.33 25.04 15.67
CA GLN A 86 35.33 25.96 16.24
C GLN A 86 35.07 27.19 15.32
N HIS A 87 33.98 27.95 15.52
CA HIS A 87 33.51 29.16 14.79
C HIS A 87 32.58 29.03 13.54
N PRO A 88 31.62 29.98 13.32
CA PRO A 88 30.19 29.67 13.16
C PRO A 88 29.56 29.97 11.78
N SER A 89 28.37 29.38 11.58
CA SER A 89 27.20 29.83 10.78
C SER A 89 27.29 30.14 9.27
N LYS A 90 26.40 29.45 8.52
CA LYS A 90 25.77 29.79 7.23
C LYS A 90 26.53 29.71 5.91
N ALA A 91 27.78 29.24 5.88
CA ALA A 91 28.44 29.00 4.60
C ALA A 91 29.44 27.86 4.70
N ILE A 92 29.39 26.91 3.76
CA ILE A 92 30.55 26.05 3.51
C ILE A 92 31.55 26.88 2.74
N ARG A 93 32.43 27.53 3.49
CA ARG A 93 33.56 28.30 2.96
C ARG A 93 34.66 27.31 2.61
N VAL A 94 34.66 26.81 1.37
CA VAL A 94 35.89 26.22 0.82
C VAL A 94 36.66 27.36 0.16
N TYR A 95 37.57 27.97 0.91
CA TYR A 95 38.64 28.75 0.28
C TYR A 95 39.61 27.74 -0.30
N CYS A 96 39.53 27.53 -1.61
CA CYS A 96 40.55 26.77 -2.31
C CYS A 96 41.64 27.76 -2.71
N PRO A 97 42.87 27.68 -2.17
CA PRO A 97 44.00 28.40 -2.73
C PRO A 97 44.41 27.62 -3.97
N LEU A 98 43.54 27.61 -4.96
CA LEU A 98 44.04 27.42 -6.30
C LEU A 98 44.53 28.83 -6.67
N PRO A 99 45.84 29.08 -6.78
CA PRO A 99 46.33 30.29 -7.38
C PRO A 99 45.92 30.19 -8.85
N VAL A 100 44.71 30.66 -9.16
CA VAL A 100 44.20 30.68 -10.52
C VAL A 100 43.96 32.13 -10.87
N SER A 101 44.83 32.65 -11.72
CA SER A 101 44.56 33.88 -12.45
C SER A 101 43.34 33.70 -13.36
N SER A 102 42.67 34.80 -13.73
CA SER A 102 41.59 34.80 -14.73
C SER A 102 42.00 34.14 -16.06
N ALA A 103 43.28 34.19 -16.42
CA ALA A 103 43.85 33.52 -17.60
C ALA A 103 43.95 31.99 -17.44
N GLU A 104 44.35 31.50 -16.26
CA GLU A 104 44.45 30.07 -15.96
C GLU A 104 43.07 29.40 -15.84
N ILE A 105 42.00 30.16 -15.58
CA ILE A 105 40.60 29.67 -15.53
C ILE A 105 40.11 29.25 -16.93
N THR A 106 40.43 30.03 -17.97
CA THR A 106 40.18 29.63 -19.37
C THR A 106 40.97 28.39 -19.78
N ALA A 107 42.11 28.15 -19.12
CA ALA A 107 42.94 26.96 -19.31
C ALA A 107 42.62 25.83 -18.29
N MET A 108 41.72 26.06 -17.32
CA MET A 108 41.41 25.07 -16.30
C MET A 108 40.68 23.90 -16.94
N ASN A 109 41.19 22.70 -16.68
CA ASN A 109 40.56 21.47 -17.11
C ASN A 109 39.12 21.38 -16.56
N PRO A 110 38.08 21.30 -17.41
CA PRO A 110 36.68 21.21 -17.00
C PRO A 110 36.40 20.11 -15.96
N SER A 111 37.21 19.04 -15.95
CA SER A 111 37.13 17.97 -14.95
C SER A 111 37.43 18.44 -13.52
N ARG A 112 38.41 19.35 -13.32
CA ARG A 112 38.74 19.88 -11.99
C ARG A 112 37.62 20.77 -11.45
N LEU A 113 37.04 21.61 -12.30
CA LEU A 113 35.89 22.44 -11.93
C LEU A 113 34.66 21.60 -11.59
N LYS A 114 34.41 20.52 -12.34
CA LYS A 114 33.37 19.54 -12.02
C LYS A 114 33.63 18.83 -10.69
N ALA A 115 34.88 18.45 -10.40
CA ALA A 115 35.25 17.81 -9.14
C ALA A 115 35.06 18.77 -7.95
N LEU A 116 35.47 20.03 -8.09
CA LEU A 116 35.27 21.07 -7.07
C LEU A 116 33.78 21.34 -6.82
N ALA A 117 33.00 21.47 -7.88
CA ALA A 117 31.55 21.62 -7.80
C ALA A 117 30.89 20.41 -7.11
N LYS A 118 31.32 19.19 -7.44
CA LYS A 118 30.82 17.96 -6.80
C LYS A 118 31.16 17.93 -5.31
N ALA A 119 32.39 18.28 -4.94
CA ALA A 119 32.81 18.36 -3.54
C ALA A 119 31.99 19.41 -2.76
N LEU A 120 31.74 20.58 -3.37
CA LEU A 120 30.92 21.65 -2.79
C LEU A 120 29.49 21.19 -2.52
N VAL A 121 28.82 20.62 -3.53
CA VAL A 121 27.43 20.15 -3.41
C VAL A 121 27.35 19.04 -2.37
N SER A 122 28.26 18.06 -2.41
CA SER A 122 28.30 17.00 -1.39
C SER A 122 28.49 17.57 0.01
N ALA A 123 29.44 18.49 0.19
CA ALA A 123 29.65 19.12 1.49
C ALA A 123 28.39 19.87 1.97
N TRP A 124 27.73 20.62 1.07
CA TRP A 124 26.53 21.39 1.38
C TRP A 124 25.37 20.52 1.79
N ASP A 125 25.08 19.50 0.99
CA ASP A 125 24.05 18.53 1.31
C ASP A 125 24.39 17.89 2.67
N CYS A 126 25.63 17.46 2.90
CA CYS A 126 26.03 16.81 4.15
C CYS A 126 25.82 17.73 5.35
N HIS A 127 26.19 19.00 5.23
CA HIS A 127 25.94 20.00 6.25
C HIS A 127 24.46 20.17 6.53
N SER A 128 23.60 20.24 5.50
CA SER A 128 22.15 20.41 5.68
C SER A 128 21.52 19.25 6.46
N TRP A 129 21.95 18.01 6.22
CA TRP A 129 21.51 16.84 6.97
C TRP A 129 21.96 16.91 8.43
N TRP A 130 23.24 17.23 8.69
CA TRP A 130 23.74 17.37 10.06
C TRP A 130 23.17 18.58 10.80
N GLU A 131 22.82 19.65 10.09
CA GLU A 131 22.14 20.81 10.66
C GLU A 131 20.73 20.43 11.11
N ALA A 132 19.99 19.65 10.31
CA ALA A 132 18.67 19.14 10.71
C ALA A 132 18.75 18.24 11.96
N VAL A 133 19.74 17.34 12.02
CA VAL A 133 20.02 16.53 13.22
C VAL A 133 20.36 17.40 14.43
N ALA A 134 21.22 18.40 14.25
CA ALA A 134 21.60 19.31 15.33
C ALA A 134 20.38 20.09 15.83
N GLN A 135 19.55 20.63 14.94
CA GLN A 135 18.33 21.33 15.31
C GLN A 135 17.40 20.41 16.13
N ALA A 136 17.19 19.16 15.70
CA ALA A 136 16.35 18.21 16.42
C ALA A 136 16.91 17.82 17.81
N LEU A 137 18.23 17.63 17.92
CA LEU A 137 18.89 17.26 19.17
C LEU A 137 18.85 18.40 20.20
N TYR A 138 19.03 19.65 19.78
CA TYR A 138 19.17 20.80 20.69
C TYR A 138 17.89 21.62 20.88
N ALA A 139 16.84 21.40 20.09
CA ALA A 139 15.56 22.10 20.25
C ALA A 139 15.05 22.04 21.71
N PRO A 140 14.48 23.15 22.24
CA PRO A 140 14.13 24.38 21.55
C PRO A 140 15.30 25.37 21.43
N GLN A 141 16.46 25.03 21.97
CA GLN A 141 17.64 25.89 21.95
C GLN A 141 18.30 25.85 20.57
N ARG A 142 18.96 26.95 20.20
CA ARG A 142 19.77 26.96 18.98
C ARG A 142 20.94 25.99 19.16
N PRO A 143 21.18 25.06 18.22
CA PRO A 143 22.31 24.16 18.33
C PRO A 143 23.62 24.96 18.41
N PRO A 144 24.60 24.49 19.19
CA PRO A 144 25.96 25.01 19.12
C PRO A 144 26.54 24.74 17.73
N LYS A 145 27.84 25.00 17.54
CA LYS A 145 28.49 24.69 16.27
C LYS A 145 28.22 23.24 15.84
N VAL A 146 27.70 23.07 14.62
CA VAL A 146 27.48 21.76 13.98
C VAL A 146 28.84 21.11 13.76
N VAL A 147 29.21 20.19 14.64
CA VAL A 147 30.40 19.36 14.51
C VAL A 147 29.92 17.90 14.37
N PRO A 148 29.90 17.33 13.13
CA PRO A 148 29.36 16.00 12.86
C PRO A 148 29.87 14.92 13.81
N ALA A 149 31.15 15.02 14.19
CA ALA A 149 31.80 14.22 15.21
C ALA A 149 31.01 14.05 16.51
N LYS A 150 30.71 15.20 17.10
CA LYS A 150 30.07 15.31 18.41
C LYS A 150 28.60 14.94 18.29
N LEU A 151 27.96 15.33 17.19
CA LEU A 151 26.57 14.99 16.91
C LEU A 151 26.39 13.48 16.72
N ARG A 152 27.30 12.81 15.99
CA ARG A 152 27.31 11.36 15.82
C ARG A 152 27.44 10.64 17.16
N SER A 153 28.41 11.04 18.00
CA SER A 153 28.58 10.44 19.33
C SER A 153 27.36 10.68 20.22
N TYR A 154 26.81 11.91 20.22
CA TYR A 154 25.63 12.23 21.01
C TYR A 154 24.40 11.45 20.55
N LEU A 155 24.13 11.42 19.25
CA LEU A 155 23.02 10.66 18.66
C LEU A 155 23.18 9.15 18.92
N GLY A 156 24.41 8.61 18.84
CA GLY A 156 24.69 7.22 19.18
C GLY A 156 24.31 6.89 20.63
N SER A 157 24.76 7.70 21.60
CA SER A 157 24.39 7.51 23.01
C SER A 157 22.88 7.61 23.26
N LEU A 158 22.19 8.47 22.50
CA LEU A 158 20.75 8.64 22.58
C LEU A 158 20.01 7.42 22.00
N LEU A 159 20.50 6.87 20.90
CA LEU A 159 19.98 5.64 20.29
C LEU A 159 20.15 4.44 21.21
N ASP A 160 21.30 4.28 21.85
CA ASP A 160 21.54 3.20 22.81
C ASP A 160 20.55 3.28 23.97
N LYS A 161 20.34 4.49 24.50
CA LYS A 161 19.35 4.73 25.55
C LYS A 161 17.92 4.43 25.07
N ALA A 162 17.53 4.91 23.90
CA ALA A 162 16.22 4.67 23.32
C ALA A 162 15.96 3.17 23.07
N ALA A 163 16.95 2.47 22.50
CA ALA A 163 16.89 1.03 22.23
C ALA A 163 16.75 0.20 23.52
N SER A 164 17.36 0.64 24.64
CA SER A 164 17.19 -0.02 25.95
C SER A 164 15.75 0.01 26.49
N HIS A 165 14.92 0.93 25.99
CA HIS A 165 13.50 1.04 26.33
C HIS A 165 12.58 0.34 25.32
N LEU A 166 13.13 -0.23 24.26
CA LEU A 166 12.35 -0.93 23.24
C LEU A 166 11.98 -2.33 23.73
N SER A 167 10.69 -2.61 23.89
CA SER A 167 10.19 -3.96 24.15
C SER A 167 9.89 -4.69 22.84
N SER A 168 9.67 -6.01 22.90
CA SER A 168 9.20 -6.81 21.76
C SER A 168 7.81 -6.39 21.24
N GLU A 169 7.05 -5.64 22.04
CA GLU A 169 5.72 -5.11 21.72
C GLU A 169 5.77 -3.64 21.27
N ALA A 170 6.95 -3.08 21.05
CA ALA A 170 7.09 -1.69 20.66
C ALA A 170 6.43 -1.41 19.30
N PRO A 171 5.80 -0.23 19.12
CA PRO A 171 5.25 0.18 17.84
C PRO A 171 6.29 0.19 16.72
N GLU A 172 5.90 -0.31 15.55
CA GLU A 172 6.79 -0.46 14.38
C GLU A 172 7.42 0.87 13.94
N GLU A 173 6.69 1.98 14.05
CA GLU A 173 7.20 3.34 13.75
C GLU A 173 8.49 3.65 14.52
N ILE A 174 8.52 3.33 15.82
CA ILE A 174 9.68 3.58 16.70
C ILE A 174 10.82 2.63 16.36
N ALA A 175 10.51 1.34 16.22
CA ALA A 175 11.51 0.32 15.90
C ALA A 175 12.20 0.61 14.55
N GLU A 176 11.44 1.04 13.56
CA GLU A 176 11.98 1.42 12.25
C GLU A 176 12.82 2.69 12.31
N ALA A 177 12.38 3.72 13.05
CA ALA A 177 13.14 4.95 13.23
C ALA A 177 14.53 4.68 13.86
N ILE A 178 14.58 3.83 14.90
CA ILE A 178 15.86 3.40 15.50
C ILE A 178 16.72 2.67 14.47
N ARG A 179 16.16 1.72 13.72
CA ARG A 179 16.90 0.93 12.73
C ARG A 179 17.47 1.81 11.60
N ARG A 180 16.67 2.74 11.07
CA ARG A 180 17.12 3.69 10.03
C ARG A 180 18.23 4.60 10.56
N LEU A 181 18.12 5.11 11.78
CA LEU A 181 19.15 5.95 12.38
C LEU A 181 20.43 5.19 12.71
N GLN A 182 20.35 3.97 13.21
CA GLN A 182 21.51 3.09 13.43
C GLN A 182 22.26 2.85 12.12
N ARG A 183 21.54 2.42 11.07
CA ARG A 183 22.11 2.22 9.73
C ARG A 183 22.72 3.50 9.15
N TRP A 184 22.10 4.66 9.40
CA TRP A 184 22.65 5.94 8.97
C TRP A 184 23.94 6.31 9.72
N LEU A 185 24.01 6.00 11.02
CA LEU A 185 25.21 6.25 11.83
C LEU A 185 26.40 5.34 11.49
N GLU A 186 26.16 4.14 10.94
CA GLU A 186 27.20 3.20 10.49
C GLU A 186 28.05 3.72 9.31
N ALA A 187 27.62 4.79 8.63
CA ALA A 187 28.34 5.36 7.50
C ALA A 187 29.80 5.73 7.85
N LYS A 188 30.76 5.16 7.13
CA LYS A 188 32.19 5.32 7.43
C LYS A 188 32.72 6.69 7.02
N ASP A 189 32.16 7.24 5.95
CA ASP A 189 32.58 8.51 5.37
C ASP A 189 31.37 9.41 5.00
N PRO A 190 31.60 10.71 4.69
CA PRO A 190 30.53 11.65 4.35
C PRO A 190 29.78 11.33 3.05
N GLU A 191 30.42 10.70 2.07
CA GLU A 191 29.77 10.35 0.80
C GLU A 191 28.81 9.17 1.00
N GLU A 192 29.23 8.18 1.78
CA GLU A 192 28.38 7.08 2.20
C GLU A 192 27.21 7.58 3.04
N ALA A 193 27.44 8.51 3.98
CA ALA A 193 26.39 9.11 4.78
C ALA A 193 25.34 9.82 3.92
N LEU A 194 25.76 10.58 2.91
CA LEU A 194 24.87 11.24 1.94
C LEU A 194 24.06 10.26 1.10
N ARG A 195 24.73 9.21 0.61
CA ARG A 195 24.08 8.15 -0.17
C ARG A 195 23.02 7.44 0.67
N LEU A 196 23.35 7.10 1.92
CA LEU A 196 22.41 6.48 2.86
C LEU A 196 21.28 7.45 3.23
N SER A 197 21.56 8.74 3.46
CA SER A 197 20.51 9.75 3.68
C SER A 197 19.48 9.75 2.56
N GLY A 198 19.92 9.74 1.29
CA GLY A 198 19.02 9.71 0.15
C GLY A 198 18.27 8.39 -0.07
N GLN A 199 18.77 7.27 0.48
CA GLN A 199 18.12 5.96 0.41
C GLN A 199 17.11 5.75 1.54
N LEU A 200 17.44 6.21 2.74
CA LEU A 200 16.65 6.00 3.95
C LEU A 200 15.61 7.09 4.18
N TYR A 201 15.85 8.30 3.68
CA TYR A 201 15.02 9.46 3.97
C TYR A 201 14.66 10.25 2.70
N PRO A 202 13.39 10.64 2.52
CA PRO A 202 12.99 11.55 1.47
C PRO A 202 13.63 12.95 1.61
N SER A 203 13.86 13.40 2.85
CA SER A 203 14.35 14.75 3.15
C SER A 203 15.09 14.82 4.50
N ALA A 204 15.85 15.90 4.72
CA ALA A 204 16.50 16.17 6.01
C ALA A 204 15.50 16.34 7.15
N THR A 205 14.30 16.84 6.86
CA THR A 205 13.19 16.93 7.82
C THR A 205 12.71 15.56 8.27
N SER A 206 12.70 14.56 7.37
CA SER A 206 12.36 13.17 7.71
C SER A 206 13.41 12.54 8.62
N LEU A 207 14.70 12.83 8.41
CA LEU A 207 15.76 12.42 9.35
C LEU A 207 15.58 13.09 10.71
N ALA A 208 15.29 14.40 10.74
CA ALA A 208 15.03 15.12 11.98
C ALA A 208 13.82 14.55 12.75
N ALA A 209 12.77 14.11 12.04
CA ALA A 209 11.62 13.46 12.65
C ALA A 209 12.01 12.17 13.40
N ASP A 210 12.82 11.31 12.79
CA ASP A 210 13.33 10.10 13.46
C ASP A 210 14.20 10.45 14.68
N VAL A 211 14.99 11.53 14.62
CA VAL A 211 15.75 12.02 15.78
C VAL A 211 14.82 12.45 16.91
N TYR A 212 13.70 13.12 16.61
CA TYR A 212 12.69 13.46 17.62
C TYR A 212 12.02 12.23 18.22
N ILE A 213 11.74 11.18 17.44
CA ILE A 213 11.21 9.90 17.94
C ILE A 213 12.16 9.30 18.98
N VAL A 214 13.43 9.15 18.61
CA VAL A 214 14.46 8.55 19.47
C VAL A 214 14.69 9.42 20.71
N ARG A 215 14.71 10.73 20.56
CA ARG A 215 14.83 11.67 21.68
C ARG A 215 13.65 11.57 22.64
N ALA A 216 12.42 11.54 22.12
CA ALA A 216 11.21 11.38 22.92
C ALA A 216 11.27 10.06 23.71
N LEU A 217 11.61 8.95 23.06
CA LEU A 217 11.72 7.64 23.72
C LEU A 217 12.81 7.61 24.80
N ALA A 218 13.97 8.22 24.54
CA ALA A 218 15.08 8.28 25.48
C ALA A 218 14.82 9.21 26.69
N GLN A 219 13.94 10.20 26.56
CA GLN A 219 13.64 11.18 27.60
C GLN A 219 12.40 10.79 28.42
N ALA A 220 11.35 10.34 27.75
CA ALA A 220 10.02 10.08 28.30
C ALA A 220 9.41 8.84 27.62
N PRO A 221 9.87 7.62 27.96
CA PRO A 221 9.53 6.41 27.21
C PRO A 221 8.03 6.08 27.24
N GLN A 222 7.37 6.29 28.38
CA GLN A 222 5.93 6.02 28.51
C GLN A 222 5.10 6.96 27.63
N GLU A 223 5.44 8.25 27.62
CA GLU A 223 4.80 9.27 26.80
C GLU A 223 5.04 9.03 25.31
N ALA A 224 6.26 8.64 24.93
CA ALA A 224 6.59 8.31 23.55
C ALA A 224 5.79 7.11 23.04
N MET A 225 5.67 6.04 23.84
CA MET A 225 4.85 4.87 23.50
C MET A 225 3.36 5.22 23.41
N LEU A 226 2.85 6.07 24.30
CA LEU A 226 1.48 6.57 24.22
C LEU A 226 1.24 7.36 22.94
N VAL A 227 2.15 8.27 22.57
CA VAL A 227 2.05 9.05 21.33
C VAL A 227 2.06 8.13 20.11
N ALA A 228 2.92 7.12 20.08
CA ALA A 228 2.96 6.14 19.00
C ALA A 228 1.62 5.38 18.87
N ALA A 229 1.10 4.85 19.98
CA ALA A 229 -0.18 4.15 20.00
C ALA A 229 -1.35 5.08 19.59
N ALA A 230 -1.35 6.32 20.06
CA ALA A 230 -2.37 7.32 19.73
C ALA A 230 -2.34 7.72 18.25
N ARG A 231 -1.14 7.89 17.67
CA ARG A 231 -0.97 8.19 16.23
C ARG A 231 -1.46 7.03 15.37
N ARG A 232 -1.16 5.79 15.75
CA ARG A 232 -1.69 4.59 15.09
C ARG A 232 -3.22 4.54 15.15
N PHE A 233 -3.80 4.74 16.33
CA PHE A 233 -5.25 4.83 16.51
C PHE A 233 -5.86 5.89 15.59
N LEU A 234 -5.30 7.11 15.57
CA LEU A 234 -5.79 8.21 14.72
C LEU A 234 -5.62 7.94 13.22
N MET A 235 -4.64 7.15 12.81
CA MET A 235 -4.47 6.72 11.42
C MET A 235 -5.55 5.71 11.02
N GLU A 236 -5.83 4.74 11.88
CA GLU A 236 -6.80 3.67 11.60
C GLU A 236 -8.25 4.11 11.79
N ALA A 237 -8.50 5.08 12.67
CA ALA A 237 -9.81 5.65 12.99
C ALA A 237 -10.30 6.66 11.93
N ALA A 238 -10.14 6.31 10.66
CA ALA A 238 -10.62 7.11 9.53
C ALA A 238 -12.16 7.04 9.45
N THR A 239 -12.77 8.14 9.01
CA THR A 239 -14.21 8.27 8.83
C THR A 239 -14.54 9.22 7.66
N SER A 240 -15.74 9.09 7.11
CA SER A 240 -16.28 10.02 6.11
C SER A 240 -16.96 11.24 6.73
N ASP A 241 -17.16 11.25 8.06
CA ASP A 241 -17.71 12.39 8.79
C ASP A 241 -16.69 13.53 8.84
N ARG A 242 -17.06 14.67 8.24
CA ARG A 242 -16.17 15.82 8.08
C ARG A 242 -15.76 16.47 9.41
N GLU A 243 -16.62 16.48 10.42
CA GLU A 243 -16.29 17.07 11.73
C GLU A 243 -15.38 16.16 12.54
N LEU A 244 -15.62 14.86 12.49
CA LEU A 244 -14.74 13.87 13.11
C LEU A 244 -13.37 13.87 12.44
N GLU A 245 -13.31 13.96 11.12
CA GLU A 245 -12.04 14.06 10.39
C GLU A 245 -11.25 15.32 10.74
N LEU A 246 -11.92 16.48 10.85
CA LEU A 246 -11.27 17.70 11.33
C LEU A 246 -10.71 17.51 12.75
N SER A 247 -11.49 16.90 13.64
CA SER A 247 -11.08 16.62 15.02
C SER A 247 -9.89 15.64 15.07
N ARG A 248 -9.88 14.63 14.19
CA ARG A 248 -8.80 13.64 14.02
C ARG A 248 -7.51 14.30 13.55
N ALA A 249 -7.60 15.19 12.55
CA ALA A 249 -6.46 15.94 12.03
C ALA A 249 -5.86 16.85 13.11
N LEU A 250 -6.70 17.59 13.85
CA LEU A 250 -6.27 18.42 14.97
C LEU A 250 -5.58 17.60 16.07
N ALA A 251 -6.14 16.46 16.46
CA ALA A 251 -5.52 15.57 17.44
C ALA A 251 -4.18 15.01 16.95
N SER A 252 -4.08 14.66 15.66
CA SER A 252 -2.85 14.15 15.03
C SER A 252 -1.72 15.16 15.02
N GLU A 253 -2.02 16.44 14.77
CA GLU A 253 -1.05 17.54 14.81
C GLU A 253 -0.52 17.79 16.24
N GLN A 254 -1.39 17.70 17.26
CA GLN A 254 -0.98 17.91 18.65
C GLN A 254 -0.19 16.73 19.22
N LEU A 255 -0.39 15.51 18.70
CA LEU A 255 0.31 14.30 19.11
C LEU A 255 1.54 14.05 18.23
N SER A 256 2.63 14.76 18.55
CA SER A 256 3.92 14.61 17.89
C SER A 256 5.04 14.31 18.88
N TYR A 257 6.08 13.62 18.40
CA TYR A 257 7.28 13.37 19.21
C TYR A 257 8.05 14.65 19.53
N VAL A 258 7.87 15.70 18.72
CA VAL A 258 8.40 17.05 19.02
C VAL A 258 7.78 17.58 20.32
N VAL A 259 6.46 17.43 20.49
CA VAL A 259 5.78 17.84 21.73
C VAL A 259 6.35 17.10 22.93
N VAL A 260 6.60 15.79 22.83
CA VAL A 260 7.20 15.01 23.92
C VAL A 260 8.63 15.47 24.24
N ALA A 261 9.45 15.66 23.21
CA ALA A 261 10.88 15.95 23.36
C ALA A 261 11.20 17.42 23.69
N VAL A 262 10.35 18.36 23.30
CA VAL A 262 10.63 19.81 23.32
C VAL A 262 9.61 20.58 24.16
N GLU A 263 8.33 20.23 24.07
CA GLU A 263 7.23 21.00 24.67
C GLU A 263 6.31 20.12 25.55
N PRO A 264 6.85 19.40 26.56
CA PRO A 264 6.10 18.37 27.28
C PRO A 264 4.86 18.91 28.01
N HIS A 265 4.84 20.21 28.33
CA HIS A 265 3.70 20.90 28.92
C HIS A 265 2.45 20.95 28.01
N ARG A 266 2.60 20.75 26.70
CA ARG A 266 1.46 20.66 25.76
C ARG A 266 0.83 19.28 25.69
N LEU A 267 1.54 18.23 26.15
CA LEU A 267 1.06 16.85 26.07
C LEU A 267 -0.27 16.62 26.81
N PRO A 268 -0.55 17.19 27.99
CA PRO A 268 -1.86 17.06 28.64
C PRO A 268 -3.01 17.54 27.76
N VAL A 269 -2.84 18.67 27.06
CA VAL A 269 -3.84 19.22 26.14
C VAL A 269 -4.03 18.29 24.93
N ALA A 270 -2.94 17.76 24.38
CA ALA A 270 -2.99 16.79 23.29
C ALA A 270 -3.74 15.50 23.68
N LYS A 271 -3.52 15.00 24.92
CA LYS A 271 -4.24 13.84 25.46
C LYS A 271 -5.75 14.10 25.61
N LEU A 272 -6.14 15.30 26.04
CA LEU A 272 -7.56 15.68 26.11
C LEU A 272 -8.20 15.75 24.72
N ALA A 273 -7.50 16.30 23.72
CA ALA A 273 -7.98 16.33 22.35
C ALA A 273 -8.16 14.92 21.77
N LEU A 274 -7.22 14.02 22.04
CA LEU A 274 -7.32 12.60 21.68
C LEU A 274 -8.54 11.94 22.33
N GLU A 275 -8.72 12.14 23.63
CA GLU A 275 -9.83 11.52 24.37
C GLU A 275 -11.18 12.02 23.87
N ALA A 276 -11.31 13.33 23.63
CA ALA A 276 -12.53 13.91 23.07
C ALA A 276 -12.84 13.36 21.66
N PHE A 277 -11.84 13.25 20.79
CA PHE A 277 -12.00 12.62 19.48
C PHE A 277 -12.40 11.15 19.63
N ARG A 278 -11.68 10.40 20.47
CA ARG A 278 -11.89 8.96 20.68
C ARG A 278 -13.31 8.65 21.15
N GLN A 279 -13.85 9.41 22.10
CA GLN A 279 -15.21 9.22 22.59
C GLN A 279 -16.24 9.43 21.47
N ARG A 280 -16.11 10.51 20.70
CA ARG A 280 -17.02 10.80 19.57
C ARG A 280 -16.91 9.75 18.47
N TYR A 281 -15.67 9.38 18.11
CA TYR A 281 -15.40 8.36 17.09
C TYR A 281 -15.98 7.01 17.49
N ARG A 282 -15.77 6.56 18.74
CA ARG A 282 -16.29 5.27 19.22
C ARG A 282 -17.80 5.22 19.17
N ALA A 283 -18.48 6.26 19.65
CA ALA A 283 -19.94 6.32 19.58
C ALA A 283 -20.44 6.21 18.12
N ALA A 284 -19.81 6.94 17.20
CA ALA A 284 -20.14 6.89 15.78
C ALA A 284 -19.84 5.51 15.16
N TYR A 285 -18.71 4.91 15.51
CA TYR A 285 -18.30 3.58 15.04
C TYR A 285 -19.24 2.48 15.55
N GLU A 286 -19.65 2.52 16.82
CA GLU A 286 -20.57 1.54 17.40
C GLU A 286 -21.96 1.60 16.73
N ALA A 287 -22.47 2.81 16.51
CA ALA A 287 -23.72 3.02 15.77
C ALA A 287 -23.60 2.50 14.33
N TYR A 288 -22.49 2.82 13.65
CA TYR A 288 -22.19 2.31 12.32
C TYR A 288 -22.13 0.78 12.29
N HIS A 289 -21.34 0.18 13.17
CA HIS A 289 -21.18 -1.27 13.30
C HIS A 289 -22.52 -1.98 13.50
N HIS A 290 -23.38 -1.45 14.39
CA HIS A 290 -24.72 -2.01 14.60
C HIS A 290 -25.57 -1.96 13.32
N SER A 291 -25.64 -0.79 12.67
CA SER A 291 -26.42 -0.60 11.44
C SER A 291 -25.92 -1.47 10.29
N TYR A 292 -24.61 -1.60 10.13
CA TYR A 292 -23.98 -2.43 9.11
C TYR A 292 -24.35 -3.90 9.31
N TRP A 293 -24.21 -4.43 10.53
CA TRP A 293 -24.55 -5.83 10.80
C TRP A 293 -26.05 -6.11 10.82
N GLU A 294 -26.89 -5.12 11.06
CA GLU A 294 -28.33 -5.23 10.80
C GLU A 294 -28.62 -5.39 9.30
N ALA A 295 -28.02 -4.55 8.46
CA ALA A 295 -28.15 -4.66 7.01
C ALA A 295 -27.62 -6.01 6.50
N VAL A 296 -26.44 -6.46 6.97
CA VAL A 296 -25.87 -7.76 6.62
C VAL A 296 -26.76 -8.93 7.04
N ARG A 297 -27.38 -8.87 8.23
CA ARG A 297 -28.36 -9.88 8.66
C ARG A 297 -29.57 -9.95 7.72
N GLN A 298 -30.06 -8.79 7.25
CA GLN A 298 -31.13 -8.75 6.25
C GLN A 298 -30.68 -9.36 4.91
N LEU A 299 -29.48 -9.03 4.44
CA LEU A 299 -28.90 -9.62 3.22
C LEU A 299 -28.72 -11.13 3.33
N ARG A 300 -28.18 -11.63 4.46
CA ARG A 300 -28.06 -13.07 4.72
C ARG A 300 -29.43 -13.75 4.70
N LYS A 301 -30.45 -13.15 5.32
CA LYS A 301 -31.83 -13.66 5.29
C LYS A 301 -32.41 -13.69 3.87
N ARG A 302 -32.05 -12.73 3.01
CA ARG A 302 -32.45 -12.72 1.59
C ARG A 302 -31.76 -13.87 0.84
N LEU A 303 -30.45 -14.05 0.99
CA LEU A 303 -29.72 -15.16 0.37
C LEU A 303 -30.21 -16.52 0.86
N SER A 304 -30.48 -16.69 2.16
CA SER A 304 -30.94 -17.97 2.71
C SER A 304 -32.28 -18.42 2.14
N LYS A 305 -33.15 -17.47 1.73
CA LYS A 305 -34.41 -17.78 1.02
C LYS A 305 -34.17 -18.37 -0.37
N ALA A 306 -33.01 -18.13 -0.98
CA ALA A 306 -32.62 -18.70 -2.27
C ALA A 306 -31.96 -20.09 -2.14
N SER A 307 -31.83 -20.64 -0.92
CA SER A 307 -31.25 -21.97 -0.69
C SER A 307 -31.94 -23.07 -1.48
N THR A 308 -33.26 -23.00 -1.68
CA THR A 308 -34.01 -23.95 -2.51
C THR A 308 -33.65 -23.85 -3.99
N LEU A 309 -33.41 -22.64 -4.51
CA LEU A 309 -32.95 -22.43 -5.89
C LEU A 309 -31.54 -22.99 -6.09
N VAL A 310 -30.65 -22.77 -5.12
CA VAL A 310 -29.29 -23.33 -5.11
C VAL A 310 -29.32 -24.85 -5.14
N GLN A 311 -30.09 -25.48 -4.25
CA GLN A 311 -30.23 -26.94 -4.22
C GLN A 311 -30.82 -27.50 -5.52
N ALA A 312 -31.83 -26.83 -6.09
CA ALA A 312 -32.42 -27.24 -7.37
C ALA A 312 -31.41 -27.16 -8.51
N LEU A 313 -30.63 -26.07 -8.59
CA LEU A 313 -29.59 -25.89 -9.60
C LEU A 313 -28.47 -26.94 -9.43
N GLU A 314 -28.03 -27.20 -8.21
CA GLU A 314 -27.05 -28.25 -7.90
C GLU A 314 -27.57 -29.65 -8.30
N ARG A 315 -28.84 -29.96 -8.04
CA ARG A 315 -29.48 -31.22 -8.46
C ARG A 315 -29.53 -31.35 -9.98
N LEU A 316 -29.95 -30.31 -10.69
CA LEU A 316 -29.97 -30.33 -12.17
C LEU A 316 -28.57 -30.44 -12.77
N ASN A 317 -27.58 -29.76 -12.19
CA ASN A 317 -26.18 -29.85 -12.61
C ASN A 317 -25.56 -31.24 -12.41
N ARG A 318 -26.17 -32.12 -11.59
CA ARG A 318 -25.78 -33.53 -11.46
C ARG A 318 -26.32 -34.43 -12.57
N LEU A 319 -27.16 -33.90 -13.47
CA LEU A 319 -27.70 -34.62 -14.62
C LEU A 319 -26.84 -34.32 -15.86
N PRO A 320 -25.77 -35.11 -16.13
CA PRO A 320 -24.92 -34.86 -17.30
C PRO A 320 -25.68 -34.97 -18.63
N GLU A 321 -26.84 -35.64 -18.63
CA GLU A 321 -27.70 -35.80 -19.79
C GLU A 321 -28.34 -34.48 -20.25
N LEU A 322 -28.40 -33.46 -19.39
CA LEU A 322 -28.85 -32.10 -19.73
C LEU A 322 -27.77 -31.22 -20.38
N GLY A 323 -26.55 -31.74 -20.49
CA GLY A 323 -25.38 -31.02 -21.01
C GLY A 323 -24.47 -30.50 -19.89
N PRO A 324 -23.57 -29.53 -20.20
CA PRO A 324 -22.63 -29.03 -19.21
C PRO A 324 -23.34 -28.29 -18.06
N PRO A 325 -22.81 -28.39 -16.82
CA PRO A 325 -23.40 -27.73 -15.66
C PRO A 325 -23.42 -26.20 -15.85
N GLY A 326 -24.55 -25.57 -15.49
CA GLY A 326 -24.77 -24.13 -15.60
C GLY A 326 -24.55 -23.41 -14.27
N GLY A 327 -24.11 -22.15 -14.32
CA GLY A 327 -24.06 -21.28 -13.13
C GLY A 327 -23.07 -21.69 -12.03
N LEU A 328 -22.04 -22.49 -12.33
CA LEU A 328 -21.04 -22.93 -11.34
C LEU A 328 -20.35 -21.76 -10.62
N THR A 329 -20.04 -20.68 -11.35
CA THR A 329 -19.45 -19.46 -10.78
C THR A 329 -20.39 -18.77 -9.80
N VAL A 330 -21.69 -18.73 -10.10
CA VAL A 330 -22.72 -18.13 -9.24
C VAL A 330 -22.93 -18.97 -7.99
N LEU A 331 -22.94 -20.29 -8.09
CA LEU A 331 -23.00 -21.21 -6.93
C LEU A 331 -21.80 -21.01 -6.00
N ALA A 332 -20.58 -20.94 -6.55
CA ALA A 332 -19.38 -20.67 -5.76
C ALA A 332 -19.42 -19.30 -5.06
N ARG A 333 -19.90 -18.26 -5.76
CA ARG A 333 -20.12 -16.93 -5.18
C ARG A 333 -21.17 -16.95 -4.08
N TYR A 334 -22.29 -17.67 -4.25
CA TYR A 334 -23.31 -17.82 -3.22
C TYR A 334 -22.73 -18.40 -1.91
N HIS A 335 -22.01 -19.52 -1.99
CA HIS A 335 -21.40 -20.16 -0.82
C HIS A 335 -20.35 -19.26 -0.16
N THR A 336 -19.58 -18.54 -0.98
CA THR A 336 -18.60 -17.55 -0.49
C THR A 336 -19.28 -16.40 0.26
N LEU A 337 -20.34 -15.82 -0.31
CA LEU A 337 -21.11 -14.75 0.33
C LEU A 337 -21.79 -15.21 1.61
N MET A 338 -22.33 -16.44 1.65
CA MET A 338 -22.91 -17.00 2.86
C MET A 338 -21.90 -17.14 4.00
N ARG A 339 -20.61 -17.35 3.71
CA ARG A 339 -19.56 -17.36 4.73
C ARG A 339 -19.14 -15.95 5.16
N ILE A 340 -19.02 -15.01 4.21
CA ILE A 340 -18.61 -13.63 4.50
C ILE A 340 -19.70 -12.87 5.29
N LEU A 341 -20.97 -13.14 5.00
CA LEU A 341 -22.12 -12.51 5.67
C LEU A 341 -22.45 -13.17 7.03
N GLU A 342 -21.49 -13.83 7.66
CA GLU A 342 -21.64 -14.28 9.04
C GLU A 342 -21.59 -13.07 9.98
N PRO A 343 -22.62 -12.89 10.83
CA PRO A 343 -22.67 -11.73 11.71
C PRO A 343 -21.49 -11.75 12.69
N CYS A 344 -21.00 -10.57 13.04
CA CYS A 344 -20.05 -10.42 14.13
C CYS A 344 -20.63 -10.97 15.44
N GLN A 345 -19.85 -11.80 16.14
CA GLN A 345 -20.24 -12.51 17.37
C GLN A 345 -19.76 -11.77 18.63
N ALA A 346 -19.63 -10.45 18.56
CA ALA A 346 -19.10 -9.67 19.68
C ALA A 346 -20.12 -9.62 20.81
N GLU A 347 -19.96 -10.51 21.79
CA GLU A 347 -20.69 -10.47 23.05
C GLU A 347 -19.95 -9.51 24.00
N GLY A 348 -20.46 -8.28 24.14
CA GLY A 348 -19.90 -7.26 25.03
C GLY A 348 -19.22 -6.10 24.30
N PRO A 349 -18.19 -5.45 24.90
CA PRO A 349 -17.58 -4.25 24.34
C PRO A 349 -16.88 -4.55 23.01
N ILE A 350 -17.16 -3.72 21.99
CA ILE A 350 -16.63 -3.88 20.63
C ILE A 350 -15.10 -3.70 20.59
N PHE A 351 -14.56 -2.85 21.47
CA PHE A 351 -13.14 -2.55 21.56
C PHE A 351 -12.48 -3.33 22.71
N SER A 352 -11.38 -4.02 22.43
CA SER A 352 -10.60 -4.76 23.44
C SER A 352 -9.69 -3.86 24.27
N GLU A 353 -9.14 -2.80 23.66
CA GLU A 353 -8.18 -1.90 24.31
C GLU A 353 -8.62 -0.43 24.25
N PRO A 354 -8.08 0.45 25.10
CA PRO A 354 -8.41 1.87 25.07
C PRO A 354 -8.10 2.58 23.75
N LEU A 355 -7.08 2.15 23.01
CA LEU A 355 -6.67 2.75 21.73
C LEU A 355 -6.97 1.85 20.53
N SER A 356 -7.89 0.88 20.64
CA SER A 356 -8.43 0.18 19.47
C SER A 356 -9.37 1.10 18.69
N SER A 357 -9.18 1.17 17.38
CA SER A 357 -9.96 1.92 16.40
C SER A 357 -11.12 1.11 15.82
N ARG A 358 -11.04 -0.22 15.86
CA ARG A 358 -11.98 -1.13 15.19
C ARG A 358 -12.45 -2.24 16.13
N CYS A 359 -13.51 -2.92 15.72
CA CYS A 359 -14.01 -4.11 16.40
C CYS A 359 -12.93 -5.20 16.45
N HIS A 360 -12.65 -5.72 17.65
CA HIS A 360 -11.61 -6.74 17.83
C HIS A 360 -11.91 -8.06 17.10
N GLN A 361 -13.19 -8.36 16.84
CA GLN A 361 -13.58 -9.59 16.15
C GLN A 361 -13.65 -9.43 14.63
N CYS A 362 -14.38 -8.43 14.13
CA CYS A 362 -14.65 -8.32 12.69
C CYS A 362 -13.78 -7.29 11.97
N GLN A 363 -13.07 -6.42 12.69
CA GLN A 363 -12.20 -5.38 12.13
C GLN A 363 -12.85 -4.50 11.06
N LEU A 364 -14.19 -4.34 11.11
CA LEU A 364 -14.97 -3.60 10.12
C LEU A 364 -14.44 -2.17 9.97
N GLU A 365 -14.18 -1.77 8.73
CA GLU A 365 -13.78 -0.40 8.43
C GLU A 365 -15.00 0.52 8.39
N MET A 366 -14.87 1.70 8.98
CA MET A 366 -15.95 2.68 8.99
C MET A 366 -16.17 3.23 7.58
N GLY A 367 -17.41 3.20 7.12
CA GLY A 367 -17.79 3.66 5.78
C GLY A 367 -17.80 2.57 4.69
N SER A 368 -17.32 1.36 4.97
CA SER A 368 -17.41 0.24 4.01
C SER A 368 -18.85 -0.26 3.86
N PRO A 369 -19.49 -0.09 2.69
CA PRO A 369 -20.90 -0.45 2.53
C PRO A 369 -21.11 -1.96 2.63
N PRO A 370 -22.29 -2.43 3.09
CA PRO A 370 -22.63 -3.85 3.03
C PRO A 370 -22.68 -4.29 1.55
N PRO A 371 -22.34 -5.56 1.22
CA PRO A 371 -22.18 -6.03 -0.15
C PRO A 371 -23.53 -6.33 -0.82
N GLN A 372 -24.42 -5.33 -0.86
CA GLN A 372 -25.78 -5.47 -1.38
C GLN A 372 -25.79 -5.77 -2.88
N ALA A 373 -24.96 -5.07 -3.66
CA ALA A 373 -24.86 -5.29 -5.10
C ALA A 373 -24.43 -6.73 -5.43
N GLU A 374 -23.45 -7.28 -4.70
CA GLU A 374 -23.01 -8.66 -4.89
C GLU A 374 -24.10 -9.68 -4.56
N VAL A 375 -24.89 -9.42 -3.51
CA VAL A 375 -26.06 -10.26 -3.18
C VAL A 375 -27.10 -10.20 -4.29
N ASP A 376 -27.43 -9.02 -4.79
CA ASP A 376 -28.42 -8.84 -5.84
C ASP A 376 -27.98 -9.51 -7.16
N GLU A 377 -26.70 -9.38 -7.52
CA GLU A 377 -26.09 -10.09 -8.66
C GLU A 377 -26.18 -11.60 -8.53
N VAL A 378 -25.83 -12.16 -7.37
CA VAL A 378 -25.90 -13.60 -7.15
C VAL A 378 -27.33 -14.10 -7.22
N LEU A 379 -28.29 -13.36 -6.66
CA LEU A 379 -29.71 -13.73 -6.75
C LEU A 379 -30.22 -13.70 -8.20
N SER A 380 -29.85 -12.69 -9.00
CA SER A 380 -30.20 -12.65 -10.43
C SER A 380 -29.57 -13.82 -11.18
N GLY A 381 -28.26 -14.02 -11.00
CA GLY A 381 -27.52 -15.09 -11.66
C GLY A 381 -28.03 -16.50 -11.32
N LEU A 382 -28.51 -16.72 -10.08
CA LEU A 382 -29.12 -18.00 -9.70
C LEU A 382 -30.43 -18.25 -10.46
N ASN A 383 -31.27 -17.23 -10.60
CA ASN A 383 -32.52 -17.35 -11.35
C ASN A 383 -32.26 -17.59 -12.84
N GLU A 384 -31.30 -16.87 -13.43
CA GLU A 384 -30.91 -17.03 -14.84
C GLU A 384 -30.35 -18.43 -15.10
N ALA A 385 -29.37 -18.88 -14.29
CA ALA A 385 -28.76 -20.20 -14.45
C ALA A 385 -29.76 -21.34 -14.26
N LEU A 386 -30.66 -21.22 -13.28
CA LEU A 386 -31.71 -22.20 -13.07
C LEU A 386 -32.73 -22.20 -14.22
N GLY A 387 -33.12 -21.03 -14.71
CA GLY A 387 -34.00 -20.90 -15.88
C GLY A 387 -33.40 -21.54 -17.14
N GLU A 388 -32.09 -21.40 -17.36
CA GLU A 388 -31.39 -22.04 -18.47
C GLU A 388 -31.40 -23.57 -18.33
N GLN A 389 -31.06 -24.10 -17.15
CA GLN A 389 -31.09 -25.56 -16.90
C GLN A 389 -32.51 -26.14 -17.01
N MET A 390 -33.52 -25.41 -16.55
CA MET A 390 -34.92 -25.79 -16.74
C MET A 390 -35.34 -25.78 -18.20
N SER A 391 -34.88 -24.82 -19.00
CA SER A 391 -35.14 -24.79 -20.45
C SER A 391 -34.53 -26.02 -21.14
N ARG A 392 -33.31 -26.41 -20.76
CA ARG A 392 -32.65 -27.63 -21.26
C ARG A 392 -33.43 -28.88 -20.86
N LEU A 393 -33.86 -28.98 -19.61
CA LEU A 393 -34.72 -30.07 -19.14
C LEU A 393 -36.04 -30.14 -19.92
N ALA A 394 -36.74 -29.02 -20.10
CA ALA A 394 -37.99 -28.96 -20.84
C ALA A 394 -37.83 -29.42 -22.30
N LYS A 395 -36.74 -28.99 -22.96
CA LYS A 395 -36.40 -29.45 -24.32
C LYS A 395 -36.14 -30.95 -24.37
N ALA A 396 -35.40 -31.49 -23.39
CA ALA A 396 -35.14 -32.92 -23.31
C ALA A 396 -36.43 -33.72 -23.06
N LEU A 397 -37.28 -33.29 -22.12
CA LEU A 397 -38.59 -33.90 -21.87
C LEU A 397 -39.50 -33.85 -23.10
N ALA A 398 -39.54 -32.73 -23.85
CA ALA A 398 -40.34 -32.61 -25.06
C ALA A 398 -39.91 -33.61 -26.16
N ALA A 399 -38.60 -33.80 -26.35
CA ALA A 399 -38.07 -34.80 -27.27
C ALA A 399 -38.47 -36.23 -26.86
N MET A 400 -38.53 -36.51 -25.55
CA MET A 400 -38.97 -37.81 -25.02
C MET A 400 -40.45 -38.08 -25.26
N VAL A 401 -41.33 -37.09 -25.06
CA VAL A 401 -42.77 -37.26 -25.31
C VAL A 401 -43.04 -37.63 -26.77
N ILE A 402 -42.33 -36.99 -27.71
CA ILE A 402 -42.48 -37.26 -29.16
C ILE A 402 -42.07 -38.70 -29.51
N THR A 403 -41.04 -39.24 -28.84
CA THR A 403 -40.43 -40.52 -29.22
C THR A 403 -40.95 -41.73 -28.44
N ALA A 404 -41.38 -41.55 -27.20
CA ALA A 404 -41.78 -42.66 -26.31
C ALA A 404 -43.29 -42.73 -26.04
N GLN A 405 -44.05 -41.64 -26.31
CA GLN A 405 -45.49 -41.53 -26.00
C GLN A 405 -45.85 -41.97 -24.56
N ASP A 406 -44.97 -41.69 -23.59
CA ASP A 406 -45.20 -42.04 -22.19
C ASP A 406 -46.07 -40.96 -21.50
N PRO A 407 -47.27 -41.32 -20.98
CA PRO A 407 -48.18 -40.36 -20.33
C PRO A 407 -47.59 -39.75 -19.05
N ILE A 408 -46.64 -40.42 -18.38
CA ILE A 408 -45.95 -39.90 -17.19
C ILE A 408 -44.98 -38.79 -17.59
N ILE A 409 -44.24 -38.97 -18.69
CA ILE A 409 -43.33 -37.95 -19.23
C ILE A 409 -44.12 -36.75 -19.76
N GLU A 410 -45.28 -36.97 -20.38
CA GLU A 410 -46.16 -35.90 -20.81
C GLU A 410 -46.69 -35.08 -19.62
N LYS A 411 -47.05 -35.75 -18.52
CA LYS A 411 -47.45 -35.09 -17.27
C LYS A 411 -46.29 -34.31 -16.65
N ALA A 412 -45.08 -34.86 -16.64
CA ALA A 412 -43.87 -34.17 -16.16
C ALA A 412 -43.54 -32.92 -17.00
N LEU A 413 -43.64 -33.02 -18.33
CA LEU A 413 -43.46 -31.88 -19.23
C LEU A 413 -44.50 -30.78 -18.96
N LYS A 414 -45.77 -31.14 -18.78
CA LYS A 414 -46.84 -30.19 -18.41
C LYS A 414 -46.55 -29.50 -17.08
N VAL A 415 -46.02 -30.22 -16.08
CA VAL A 415 -45.61 -29.63 -14.80
C VAL A 415 -44.44 -28.67 -14.97
N VAL A 416 -43.41 -29.04 -15.74
CA VAL A 416 -42.24 -28.17 -16.00
C VAL A 416 -42.62 -26.93 -16.82
N GLN A 417 -43.53 -27.05 -17.79
CA GLN A 417 -44.00 -25.94 -18.62
C GLN A 417 -44.97 -25.01 -17.88
N ALA A 418 -45.82 -25.57 -17.02
CA ALA A 418 -46.78 -24.78 -16.23
C ALA A 418 -46.14 -24.12 -14.99
N SER A 419 -45.00 -24.63 -14.53
CA SER A 419 -44.32 -24.12 -13.34
C SER A 419 -43.36 -22.99 -13.71
N GLN A 420 -43.49 -21.86 -13.00
CA GLN A 420 -42.41 -20.86 -12.95
C GLN A 420 -41.19 -21.45 -12.22
N VAL A 421 -40.03 -20.81 -12.36
CA VAL A 421 -38.73 -21.29 -11.81
C VAL A 421 -38.81 -21.63 -10.31
N ALA A 422 -39.50 -20.81 -9.51
CA ALA A 422 -39.55 -20.97 -8.06
C ALA A 422 -40.42 -22.15 -7.56
N PRO A 423 -41.67 -22.36 -8.03
CA PRO A 423 -42.47 -23.53 -7.66
C PRO A 423 -41.81 -24.87 -8.01
N LEU A 424 -41.17 -24.97 -9.19
CA LEU A 424 -40.54 -26.23 -9.60
C LEU A 424 -39.28 -26.56 -8.77
N ALA A 425 -38.49 -25.54 -8.40
CA ALA A 425 -37.33 -25.73 -7.53
C ALA A 425 -37.69 -26.37 -6.18
N GLN A 426 -38.91 -26.12 -5.67
CA GLN A 426 -39.39 -26.74 -4.43
C GLN A 426 -39.80 -28.21 -4.61
N MET A 427 -40.15 -28.62 -5.83
CA MET A 427 -40.58 -29.99 -6.15
C MET A 427 -39.42 -30.89 -6.59
N LEU A 428 -38.27 -30.33 -6.96
CA LEU A 428 -37.08 -31.07 -7.36
C LEU A 428 -36.37 -31.65 -6.13
N ASP A 429 -36.83 -32.80 -5.65
CA ASP A 429 -36.15 -33.62 -4.65
C ASP A 429 -35.28 -34.71 -5.29
N ASP A 430 -34.62 -35.53 -4.47
CA ASP A 430 -33.72 -36.58 -4.95
C ASP A 430 -34.47 -37.72 -5.67
N GLN A 431 -35.73 -37.98 -5.32
CA GLN A 431 -36.55 -38.99 -5.98
C GLN A 431 -36.95 -38.54 -7.39
N VAL A 432 -37.43 -37.30 -7.51
CA VAL A 432 -37.76 -36.66 -8.79
C VAL A 432 -36.50 -36.55 -9.65
N THR A 433 -35.36 -36.15 -9.07
CA THR A 433 -34.09 -36.06 -9.80
C THR A 433 -33.64 -37.44 -10.31
N ALA A 434 -33.76 -38.50 -9.50
CA ALA A 434 -33.43 -39.86 -9.91
C ALA A 434 -34.38 -40.38 -11.00
N PHE A 435 -35.67 -40.05 -10.91
CA PHE A 435 -36.67 -40.37 -11.94
C PHE A 435 -36.33 -39.67 -13.26
N LEU A 436 -36.10 -38.36 -13.23
CA LEU A 436 -35.69 -37.58 -14.41
C LEU A 436 -34.43 -38.14 -15.05
N ARG A 437 -33.42 -38.48 -14.24
CA ARG A 437 -32.18 -39.10 -14.72
C ARG A 437 -32.45 -40.40 -15.46
N ARG A 438 -33.29 -41.27 -14.90
CA ARG A 438 -33.65 -42.55 -15.53
C ARG A 438 -34.30 -42.33 -16.90
N CYS A 439 -35.28 -41.43 -17.00
CA CYS A 439 -35.93 -41.10 -18.26
C CYS A 439 -34.95 -40.54 -19.30
N LEU A 440 -34.06 -39.64 -18.89
CA LEU A 440 -33.05 -39.03 -19.77
C LEU A 440 -32.05 -40.08 -20.28
N VAL A 441 -31.56 -40.96 -19.42
CA VAL A 441 -30.63 -42.04 -19.80
C VAL A 441 -31.31 -43.03 -20.75
N GLU A 442 -32.53 -43.45 -20.46
CA GLU A 442 -33.29 -44.38 -21.32
C GLU A 442 -33.44 -43.82 -22.75
N THR A 443 -33.72 -42.52 -22.86
CA THR A 443 -33.83 -41.84 -24.14
C THR A 443 -32.49 -41.76 -24.86
N LYS A 444 -31.41 -41.43 -24.16
CA LYS A 444 -30.07 -41.40 -24.74
C LYS A 444 -29.60 -42.78 -25.20
N VAL A 445 -29.98 -43.85 -24.48
CA VAL A 445 -29.74 -45.24 -24.89
C VAL A 445 -30.53 -45.56 -26.15
N ARG A 446 -31.81 -45.16 -26.23
CA ARG A 446 -32.63 -45.33 -27.42
C ARG A 446 -32.06 -44.58 -28.62
N GLU A 447 -31.65 -43.32 -28.46
CA GLU A 447 -30.98 -42.52 -29.49
C GLU A 447 -29.68 -43.19 -29.97
N ALA A 448 -28.87 -43.74 -29.07
CA ALA A 448 -27.61 -44.41 -29.41
C ALA A 448 -27.82 -45.71 -30.22
N ILE A 449 -28.94 -46.42 -29.98
CA ILE A 449 -29.25 -47.70 -30.62
C ILE A 449 -30.11 -47.53 -31.89
N SER A 450 -30.92 -46.46 -31.99
CA SER A 450 -31.85 -46.22 -33.11
C SER A 450 -31.21 -46.38 -34.49
N PRO A 451 -30.02 -45.78 -34.78
CA PRO A 451 -29.41 -45.92 -36.11
C PRO A 451 -29.10 -47.36 -36.50
N VAL A 452 -28.76 -48.22 -35.51
CA VAL A 452 -28.49 -49.64 -35.73
C VAL A 452 -29.81 -50.39 -35.97
N LEU A 453 -30.85 -50.08 -35.18
CA LEU A 453 -32.18 -50.69 -35.34
C LEU A 453 -32.84 -50.30 -36.66
N ASP A 454 -32.75 -49.03 -37.05
CA ASP A 454 -33.33 -48.51 -38.29
C ASP A 454 -32.71 -49.20 -39.52
N ARG A 455 -31.40 -49.49 -39.50
CA ARG A 455 -30.73 -50.27 -40.56
C ARG A 455 -31.19 -51.72 -40.59
N ILE A 456 -31.29 -52.36 -39.44
CA ILE A 456 -31.78 -53.74 -39.34
C ILE A 456 -33.22 -53.81 -39.86
N GLN A 457 -34.08 -52.85 -39.49
CA GLN A 457 -35.46 -52.76 -39.97
C GLN A 457 -35.54 -52.48 -41.48
N ALA A 458 -34.59 -51.73 -42.04
CA ALA A 458 -34.44 -51.52 -43.47
C ALA A 458 -33.82 -52.73 -44.22
N GLY A 459 -33.57 -53.85 -43.55
CA GLY A 459 -32.98 -55.06 -44.13
C GLY A 459 -31.48 -54.95 -44.43
N GLN A 460 -30.79 -53.96 -43.87
CA GLN A 460 -29.36 -53.73 -44.05
C GLN A 460 -28.58 -54.26 -42.84
N THR A 461 -27.43 -54.91 -43.08
CA THR A 461 -26.54 -55.34 -42.01
C THR A 461 -25.75 -54.13 -41.48
N PRO A 462 -25.86 -53.76 -40.19
CA PRO A 462 -25.06 -52.70 -39.59
C PRO A 462 -23.57 -53.06 -39.67
N THR A 463 -22.71 -52.05 -39.81
CA THR A 463 -21.26 -52.32 -39.81
C THR A 463 -20.78 -52.70 -38.40
N PRO A 464 -19.68 -53.48 -38.28
CA PRO A 464 -19.08 -53.79 -36.98
C PRO A 464 -18.73 -52.52 -36.19
N GLU A 465 -18.23 -51.48 -36.86
CA GLU A 465 -17.87 -50.20 -36.22
C GLU A 465 -19.07 -49.44 -35.65
N GLU A 466 -20.22 -49.44 -36.36
CA GLU A 466 -21.48 -48.84 -35.90
C GLU A 466 -22.02 -49.55 -34.66
N THR A 467 -22.01 -50.89 -34.69
CA THR A 467 -22.48 -51.73 -33.58
C THR A 467 -21.57 -51.57 -32.36
N GLU A 468 -20.25 -51.52 -32.56
CA GLU A 468 -19.30 -51.23 -31.49
C GLU A 468 -19.47 -49.82 -30.92
N ARG A 469 -19.70 -48.81 -31.77
CA ARG A 469 -19.91 -47.43 -31.34
C ARG A 469 -21.17 -47.31 -30.49
N ALA A 470 -22.30 -47.85 -30.95
CA ALA A 470 -23.54 -47.87 -30.19
C ALA A 470 -23.35 -48.64 -28.87
N GLY A 471 -22.72 -49.82 -28.90
CA GLY A 471 -22.44 -50.61 -27.71
C GLY A 471 -21.49 -49.93 -26.71
N ARG A 472 -20.49 -49.15 -27.18
CA ARG A 472 -19.64 -48.31 -26.31
C ARG A 472 -20.44 -47.18 -25.67
N GLN A 473 -21.27 -46.47 -26.43
CA GLN A 473 -22.11 -45.39 -25.92
C GLN A 473 -23.12 -45.89 -24.87
N VAL A 474 -23.81 -47.00 -25.13
CA VAL A 474 -24.75 -47.60 -24.17
C VAL A 474 -24.04 -48.03 -22.89
N ARG A 475 -22.87 -48.68 -22.99
CA ARG A 475 -22.06 -49.04 -21.81
C ARG A 475 -21.60 -47.82 -21.00
N GLN A 476 -21.26 -46.71 -21.66
CA GLN A 476 -20.92 -45.46 -20.98
C GLN A 476 -22.14 -44.85 -20.26
N LEU A 477 -23.31 -44.84 -20.90
CA LEU A 477 -24.55 -44.31 -20.31
C LEU A 477 -25.03 -45.15 -19.12
N LEU A 478 -25.01 -46.48 -19.24
CA LEU A 478 -25.41 -47.39 -18.17
C LEU A 478 -24.42 -47.41 -17.01
N SER A 479 -23.11 -47.33 -17.29
CA SER A 479 -22.11 -47.21 -16.22
C SER A 479 -22.23 -45.88 -15.48
N ALA A 480 -22.57 -44.79 -16.17
CA ALA A 480 -22.88 -43.51 -15.53
C ALA A 480 -24.13 -43.59 -14.63
N LEU A 481 -25.18 -44.32 -15.04
CA LEU A 481 -26.40 -44.53 -14.25
C LEU A 481 -26.13 -45.33 -12.96
N LEU A 482 -25.26 -46.34 -13.04
CA LEU A 482 -24.92 -47.24 -11.93
C LEU A 482 -23.82 -46.69 -11.01
N ALA A 483 -23.06 -45.69 -11.46
CA ALA A 483 -22.06 -45.04 -10.64
C ALA A 483 -22.73 -44.25 -9.49
N PRO A 484 -22.30 -44.42 -8.22
CA PRO A 484 -22.77 -43.57 -7.14
C PRO A 484 -22.41 -42.11 -7.46
N PRO A 485 -23.21 -41.13 -7.02
CA PRO A 485 -22.90 -39.72 -7.22
C PRO A 485 -21.49 -39.48 -6.65
N LYS A 486 -20.56 -39.04 -7.50
CA LYS A 486 -19.25 -38.61 -7.04
C LYS A 486 -19.49 -37.43 -6.11
N ASN A 487 -19.28 -37.62 -4.82
CA ASN A 487 -19.26 -36.53 -3.85
C ASN A 487 -18.08 -35.63 -4.22
N SER A 488 -18.39 -34.52 -4.89
CA SER A 488 -17.46 -33.41 -5.06
C SER A 488 -17.36 -32.70 -3.71
N THR A 489 -16.25 -32.95 -3.01
CA THR A 489 -15.73 -32.10 -1.92
C THR A 489 -15.51 -30.69 -2.39
#